data_AF-A0A662EUV6-F1
#
_entry.id   AF-A0A662EUV6-F1
#
_cell.length_a   1.000
_cell.length_b   1.000
_cell.length_c   1.000
_cell.angle_alpha   90.00
_cell.angle_beta   90.00
_cell.angle_gamma   90.00
#
_symmetry.space_group_name_H-M   'P 1'
#
loop_
_entity.id
_entity.type
_entity.pdbx_description
1 polymer ?
#
loop_
_entity_poly.entity_id
_entity_poly.type
_entity_poly.pdbx_seq_one_letter_code
_entity_poly.pdbx_strand_id
1 'polypeptide(L)'
;VITALMDHGGGTLEAVAKLVGEALAVPFHKVDVSPVGTRDTVYDCVTHATRGVYAGGGAALKAARSVRREILETAGRYLNVMPDALELMFDPDADQAVVYAPAIPERRMTLEELATRCWSESWKTIAAVESYRPTNCPPAYVAVLVEVEVDTGPERFGR
;
A
#
# COMPACT_ATOMS: atom_id res chain seq x y z
N VAL A 1 -6.57 -2.92 -4.09
CA VAL A 1 -5.93 -3.64 -2.96
C VAL A 1 -6.99 -4.45 -2.23
N ILE A 2 -6.73 -5.73 -1.96
CA ILE A 2 -7.63 -6.59 -1.17
C ILE A 2 -6.92 -6.86 0.16
N THR A 3 -7.56 -6.55 1.28
CA THR A 3 -6.97 -6.70 2.62
C THR A 3 -8.03 -7.15 3.62
N ALA A 4 -7.63 -7.96 4.59
CA ALA A 4 -8.48 -8.35 5.72
C ALA A 4 -8.46 -7.33 6.87
N LEU A 5 -7.62 -6.29 6.74
CA LEU A 5 -7.56 -5.17 7.67
C LEU A 5 -8.86 -4.36 7.63
N MET A 6 -9.44 -4.11 8.79
CA MET A 6 -10.63 -3.26 8.93
C MET A 6 -10.23 -1.85 9.31
N ASP A 7 -11.02 -0.87 8.90
CA ASP A 7 -10.95 0.49 9.41
C ASP A 7 -12.22 0.83 10.19
N HIS A 8 -12.03 1.41 11.36
CA HIS A 8 -13.09 1.80 12.30
C HIS A 8 -13.30 3.33 12.33
N GLY A 9 -12.89 4.02 11.26
CA GLY A 9 -12.99 5.48 11.12
C GLY A 9 -11.68 6.23 11.39
N GLY A 10 -10.56 5.51 11.54
CA GLY A 10 -9.25 6.10 11.80
C GLY A 10 -8.42 6.41 10.55
N GLY A 11 -8.95 6.14 9.35
CA GLY A 11 -8.24 6.35 8.08
C GLY A 11 -7.19 5.28 7.78
N THR A 12 -7.33 4.09 8.36
CA THR A 12 -6.36 3.00 8.20
C THR A 12 -6.32 2.49 6.75
N LEU A 13 -7.47 2.41 6.07
CA LEU A 13 -7.50 1.98 4.65
C LEU A 13 -6.83 3.00 3.73
N GLU A 14 -6.99 4.30 4.01
CA GLU A 14 -6.26 5.32 3.26
C GLU A 14 -4.75 5.25 3.47
N ALA A 15 -4.31 4.97 4.71
CA ALA A 15 -2.89 4.77 5.00
C ALA A 15 -2.34 3.57 4.21
N VAL A 16 -3.10 2.48 4.10
CA VAL A 16 -2.75 1.34 3.24
C VAL A 16 -2.62 1.75 1.77
N ALA A 17 -3.60 2.50 1.24
CA ALA A 17 -3.55 2.96 -0.14
C ALA A 17 -2.32 3.83 -0.41
N LYS A 18 -1.94 4.71 0.52
CA LYS A 18 -0.71 5.53 0.44
C LYS A 18 0.56 4.67 0.42
N LEU A 19 0.67 3.67 1.31
CA LEU A 19 1.81 2.75 1.35
C LEU A 19 1.95 1.95 0.05
N VAL A 20 0.83 1.48 -0.52
CA VAL A 20 0.82 0.75 -1.78
C VAL A 20 1.17 1.67 -2.96
N GLY A 21 0.62 2.89 -2.98
CA GLY A 21 0.91 3.89 -4.00
C GLY A 21 2.39 4.23 -4.06
N GLU A 22 3.01 4.49 -2.90
CA GLU A 22 4.45 4.74 -2.79
C GLU A 22 5.28 3.55 -3.28
N ALA A 23 4.94 2.33 -2.83
CA ALA A 23 5.67 1.12 -3.21
C ALA A 23 5.61 0.82 -4.72
N LEU A 24 4.53 1.23 -5.39
CA LEU A 24 4.33 1.05 -6.83
C LEU A 24 4.58 2.32 -7.65
N ALA A 25 5.05 3.40 -7.03
CA ALA A 25 5.26 4.70 -7.66
C ALA A 25 4.03 5.20 -8.47
N VAL A 26 2.82 4.91 -7.99
CA VAL A 26 1.56 5.37 -8.57
C VAL A 26 0.90 6.39 -7.65
N PRO A 27 0.17 7.38 -8.20
CA PRO A 27 -0.46 8.39 -7.38
C PRO A 27 -1.64 7.80 -6.60
N PHE A 28 -1.94 8.41 -5.45
CA PHE A 28 -2.95 7.92 -4.51
C PHE A 28 -4.32 7.69 -5.14
N HIS A 29 -4.77 8.57 -6.05
CA HIS A 29 -6.07 8.43 -6.73
C HIS A 29 -6.16 7.24 -7.70
N LYS A 30 -5.04 6.58 -8.00
CA LYS A 30 -5.00 5.35 -8.79
C LYS A 30 -4.93 4.08 -7.93
N VAL A 31 -5.00 4.20 -6.61
CA VAL A 31 -5.02 3.08 -5.67
C VAL A 31 -6.37 3.01 -4.97
N ASP A 32 -7.13 1.96 -5.29
CA ASP A 32 -8.38 1.67 -4.60
C ASP A 32 -8.23 0.50 -3.63
N VAL A 33 -9.03 0.49 -2.56
CA VAL A 33 -9.07 -0.57 -1.56
C VAL A 33 -10.47 -1.19 -1.56
N SER A 34 -10.53 -2.48 -1.87
CA SER A 34 -11.79 -3.21 -1.91
C SER A 34 -12.45 -3.19 -0.53
N PRO A 35 -13.80 -3.09 -0.47
CA PRO A 35 -14.54 -3.37 0.76
C PRO A 35 -14.13 -4.71 1.35
N VAL A 36 -14.08 -4.77 2.68
CA VAL A 36 -13.61 -5.95 3.40
C VAL A 36 -14.78 -6.92 3.60
N GLY A 37 -14.55 -8.19 3.26
CA GLY A 37 -15.47 -9.28 3.54
C GLY A 37 -14.73 -10.59 3.83
N THR A 38 -15.34 -11.46 4.63
CA THR A 38 -14.75 -12.76 4.99
C THR A 38 -14.83 -13.79 3.87
N ARG A 39 -15.49 -13.46 2.75
CA ARG A 39 -15.65 -14.36 1.58
C ARG A 39 -14.63 -14.10 0.49
N ASP A 40 -14.08 -12.90 0.45
CA ASP A 40 -13.32 -12.33 -0.66
C ASP A 40 -11.94 -11.80 -0.23
N THR A 41 -11.73 -11.56 1.07
CA THR A 41 -10.42 -11.18 1.61
C THR A 41 -9.67 -12.38 2.20
N VAL A 42 -8.39 -12.17 2.48
CA VAL A 42 -7.55 -13.15 3.20
C VAL A 42 -7.92 -13.19 4.69
N TYR A 43 -7.11 -13.89 5.50
CA TYR A 43 -7.30 -13.92 6.96
C TYR A 43 -6.40 -12.89 7.66
N ASP A 44 -6.96 -12.17 8.64
CA ASP A 44 -6.23 -11.41 9.65
C ASP A 44 -6.85 -11.67 11.03
N CYS A 45 -6.06 -11.55 12.10
CA CYS A 45 -6.49 -11.97 13.44
C CYS A 45 -7.49 -11.02 14.11
N VAL A 46 -7.52 -9.73 13.75
CA VAL A 46 -8.50 -8.66 14.09
C VAL A 46 -7.79 -7.28 14.10
N THR A 47 -8.50 -6.19 13.83
CA THR A 47 -7.95 -4.83 14.01
C THR A 47 -8.08 -4.39 15.47
N HIS A 48 -6.97 -4.38 16.23
CA HIS A 48 -6.93 -3.96 17.63
C HIS A 48 -5.54 -3.41 18.01
N ALA A 49 -5.39 -2.85 19.22
CA ALA A 49 -4.09 -2.46 19.79
C ALA A 49 -3.22 -1.59 18.85
N THR A 50 -3.84 -0.65 18.13
CA THR A 50 -3.15 0.27 17.20
C THR A 50 -2.31 -0.44 16.12
N ARG A 51 -2.60 -1.72 15.83
CA ARG A 51 -1.82 -2.53 14.87
C ARG A 51 -2.16 -2.26 13.41
N GLY A 52 -3.24 -1.53 13.12
CA GLY A 52 -3.84 -1.44 11.79
C GLY A 52 -2.83 -1.08 10.70
N VAL A 53 -2.18 0.07 10.83
CA VAL A 53 -1.15 0.51 9.88
C VAL A 53 0.12 -0.33 9.99
N TYR A 54 0.56 -0.65 11.21
CA TYR A 54 1.84 -1.36 11.41
C TYR A 54 1.82 -2.80 10.85
N ALA A 55 0.86 -3.61 11.28
CA ALA A 55 0.74 -5.00 10.85
C ALA A 55 -0.02 -5.11 9.52
N GLY A 56 -1.22 -4.52 9.43
CA GLY A 56 -2.06 -4.58 8.22
C GLY A 56 -1.44 -3.83 7.05
N GLY A 57 -0.96 -2.61 7.28
CA GLY A 57 -0.20 -1.85 6.28
C GLY A 57 1.14 -2.51 5.94
N GLY A 58 1.82 -3.13 6.90
CA GLY A 58 3.01 -3.95 6.64
C GLY A 58 2.74 -5.13 5.69
N ALA A 59 1.60 -5.82 5.85
CA ALA A 59 1.16 -6.88 4.95
C ALA A 59 0.91 -6.35 3.53
N ALA A 60 0.18 -5.24 3.41
CA ALA A 60 -0.11 -4.60 2.14
C ALA A 60 1.17 -4.12 1.43
N LEU A 61 2.11 -3.52 2.18
CA LEU A 61 3.41 -3.10 1.66
C LEU A 61 4.24 -4.30 1.16
N LYS A 62 4.21 -5.42 1.88
CA LYS A 62 4.86 -6.67 1.45
C LYS A 62 4.26 -7.18 0.13
N ALA A 63 2.93 -7.22 0.02
CA ALA A 63 2.25 -7.58 -1.22
C ALA A 63 2.58 -6.64 -2.38
N ALA A 64 2.58 -5.33 -2.14
CA ALA A 64 2.95 -4.33 -3.13
C ALA A 64 4.40 -4.49 -3.60
N ARG A 65 5.34 -4.82 -2.72
CA ARG A 65 6.74 -5.12 -3.10
C ARG A 65 6.85 -6.40 -3.94
N SER A 66 6.06 -7.44 -3.64
CA SER A 66 5.98 -8.63 -4.48
C SER A 66 5.41 -8.30 -5.87
N VAL A 67 4.36 -7.46 -5.96
CA VAL A 67 3.84 -6.94 -7.23
C VAL A 67 4.89 -6.11 -7.98
N ARG A 68 5.63 -5.24 -7.28
CA ARG A 68 6.71 -4.43 -7.87
C ARG A 68 7.77 -5.32 -8.52
N ARG A 69 8.19 -6.39 -7.86
CA ARG A 69 9.12 -7.37 -8.43
C ARG A 69 8.56 -8.01 -9.69
N GLU A 70 7.31 -8.47 -9.66
CA GLU A 70 6.64 -9.03 -10.84
C GLU A 70 6.55 -8.02 -12.00
N ILE A 71 6.29 -6.73 -11.72
CA ILE A 71 6.30 -5.65 -12.71
C ILE A 71 7.67 -5.56 -13.39
N LEU A 72 8.75 -5.46 -12.60
CA LEU A 72 10.12 -5.33 -13.13
C LEU A 72 10.55 -6.58 -13.91
N GLU A 73 10.22 -7.77 -13.42
CA GLU A 73 10.50 -9.03 -14.12
C GLU A 73 9.79 -9.12 -15.47
N THR A 74 8.54 -8.66 -15.52
CA THR A 74 7.74 -8.69 -16.75
C THR A 74 8.21 -7.63 -17.74
N ALA A 75 8.46 -6.41 -17.25
CA ALA A 75 8.97 -5.32 -18.07
C ALA A 75 10.37 -5.62 -18.62
N GLY A 76 11.24 -6.31 -17.87
CA GLY A 76 12.56 -6.71 -18.33
C GLY A 76 12.53 -7.61 -19.56
N ARG A 77 11.50 -8.44 -19.70
CA ARG A 77 11.32 -9.26 -20.91
C ARG A 77 10.90 -8.41 -22.12
N TYR A 78 10.07 -7.39 -21.94
CA TYR A 78 9.68 -6.48 -23.02
C TYR A 78 10.79 -5.51 -23.41
N LEU A 79 11.51 -4.98 -22.42
CA LEU A 79 12.60 -4.04 -22.62
C LEU A 79 13.91 -4.73 -23.00
N ASN A 80 14.00 -6.05 -22.87
CA ASN A 80 15.23 -6.84 -23.04
C ASN A 80 16.37 -6.35 -22.13
N VAL A 81 16.04 -6.13 -20.84
CA VAL A 81 16.93 -5.65 -19.79
C VAL A 81 16.75 -6.55 -18.56
N MET A 82 17.82 -6.79 -17.81
CA MET A 82 17.74 -7.56 -16.56
C MET A 82 16.82 -6.85 -15.55
N PRO A 83 15.91 -7.56 -14.86
CA PRO A 83 14.98 -6.95 -13.91
C PRO A 83 15.66 -6.11 -12.82
N ASP A 84 16.82 -6.55 -12.34
CA ASP A 84 17.61 -5.85 -11.31
C ASP A 84 18.23 -4.52 -11.80
N ALA A 85 18.26 -4.30 -13.11
CA ALA A 85 18.73 -3.05 -13.72
C ALA A 85 17.57 -2.09 -14.05
N LEU A 86 16.33 -2.46 -13.70
CA LEU A 86 15.15 -1.64 -13.92
C LEU A 86 14.67 -1.02 -12.61
N GLU A 87 14.15 0.19 -12.74
CA GLU A 87 13.51 0.91 -11.66
C GLU A 87 12.10 1.32 -12.05
N LEU A 88 11.30 1.62 -11.03
CA LEU A 88 9.93 2.10 -11.17
C LEU A 88 9.88 3.51 -10.58
N MET A 89 9.47 4.49 -11.37
CA MET A 89 9.35 5.90 -10.95
C MET A 89 7.98 6.46 -11.34
N PHE A 90 7.52 7.47 -10.62
CA PHE A 90 6.34 8.22 -11.01
C PHE A 90 6.70 9.24 -12.09
N ASP A 91 5.94 9.26 -13.19
CA ASP A 91 6.02 10.26 -14.24
C ASP A 91 4.83 11.24 -14.11
N PRO A 92 5.07 12.51 -13.72
CA PRO A 92 4.01 13.50 -13.58
C PRO A 92 3.26 13.81 -14.88
N ASP A 93 3.92 13.72 -16.03
CA ASP A 93 3.31 14.08 -17.32
C ASP A 93 2.33 12.98 -17.78
N ALA A 94 2.66 11.72 -17.47
CA ALA A 94 1.81 10.56 -17.77
C ALA A 94 0.83 10.20 -16.63
N ASP A 95 0.92 10.89 -15.48
CA ASP A 95 0.19 10.62 -14.24
C ASP A 95 0.27 9.14 -13.80
N GLN A 96 1.38 8.45 -14.07
CA GLN A 96 1.51 7.01 -13.79
C GLN A 96 2.95 6.58 -13.54
N ALA A 97 3.10 5.34 -13.10
CA ALA A 97 4.42 4.75 -12.94
C ALA A 97 5.02 4.38 -14.31
N VAL A 98 6.32 4.61 -14.46
CA VAL A 98 7.14 4.23 -15.61
C VAL A 98 8.24 3.30 -15.15
N VAL A 99 8.37 2.17 -15.83
CA VAL A 99 9.52 1.28 -15.69
C VAL A 99 10.61 1.76 -16.63
N TYR A 100 11.83 1.93 -16.13
CA TYR A 100 12.95 2.41 -16.95
C TYR A 100 14.27 1.78 -16.51
N ALA A 101 15.25 1.74 -17.42
CA ALA A 101 16.62 1.39 -17.10
C ALA A 101 17.45 2.67 -16.89
N PRO A 102 17.97 2.96 -15.68
CA PRO A 102 18.78 4.17 -15.45
C PRO A 102 20.01 4.27 -16.35
N ALA A 103 20.60 3.12 -16.72
CA ALA A 103 21.77 3.05 -17.59
C ALA A 103 21.44 3.22 -19.08
N ILE A 104 20.18 3.06 -19.49
CA ILE A 104 19.74 3.12 -20.90
C ILE A 104 18.40 3.87 -20.96
N PRO A 105 18.41 5.21 -20.99
CA PRO A 105 17.20 6.03 -20.87
C PRO A 105 16.11 5.74 -21.92
N GLU A 106 16.49 5.21 -23.09
CA GLU A 106 15.56 4.84 -24.16
C GLU A 106 14.74 3.59 -23.82
N ARG A 107 15.23 2.76 -22.88
CA ARG A 107 14.56 1.54 -22.42
C ARG A 107 13.62 1.88 -21.28
N ARG A 108 12.43 2.37 -21.66
CA ARG A 108 11.34 2.68 -20.73
C ARG A 108 9.99 2.26 -21.28
N MET A 109 9.04 2.00 -20.38
CA MET A 109 7.68 1.59 -20.68
C MET A 109 6.76 2.05 -19.55
N THR A 110 5.56 2.55 -19.87
CA THR A 110 4.59 2.92 -18.84
C THR A 110 3.94 1.68 -18.21
N LEU A 111 3.43 1.82 -16.99
CA LEU A 111 2.72 0.71 -16.33
C LEU A 111 1.43 0.33 -17.08
N GLU A 112 0.75 1.31 -17.69
CA GLU A 112 -0.37 1.08 -18.60
C GLU A 112 0.06 0.25 -19.82
N GLU A 113 1.13 0.64 -20.51
CA GLU A 113 1.63 -0.10 -21.68
C GLU A 113 1.99 -1.55 -21.31
N LEU A 114 2.65 -1.74 -20.16
CA LEU A 114 2.98 -3.07 -19.64
C LEU A 114 1.72 -3.91 -19.42
N ALA A 115 0.72 -3.34 -18.72
CA ALA A 115 -0.53 -4.03 -18.42
C ALA A 115 -1.33 -4.35 -19.69
N THR A 116 -1.40 -3.42 -20.64
CA THR A 116 -2.07 -3.60 -21.93
C THR A 116 -1.42 -4.70 -22.74
N ARG A 117 -0.08 -4.73 -22.82
CA ARG A 117 0.64 -5.80 -23.54
C ARG A 117 0.43 -7.16 -22.89
N CYS A 118 0.53 -7.24 -21.56
CA CYS A 118 0.25 -8.48 -20.84
C CYS A 118 -1.15 -9.02 -21.13
N TRP A 119 -2.15 -8.15 -21.26
CA TRP A 119 -3.51 -8.53 -21.62
C TRP A 119 -3.63 -8.92 -23.10
N SER A 120 -3.18 -8.07 -24.03
CA SER A 120 -3.34 -8.28 -25.48
C SER A 120 -2.58 -9.50 -25.98
N GLU A 121 -1.45 -9.81 -25.37
CA GLU A 121 -0.61 -10.95 -25.70
C GLU A 121 -0.96 -12.20 -24.86
N SER A 122 -2.03 -12.13 -24.05
CA SER A 122 -2.51 -13.23 -23.19
C SER A 122 -1.44 -13.81 -22.27
N TRP A 123 -0.61 -12.95 -21.67
CA TRP A 123 0.53 -13.41 -20.90
C TRP A 123 0.21 -13.74 -19.46
N LYS A 124 -0.20 -12.73 -18.67
CA LYS A 124 -0.58 -12.89 -17.26
C LYS A 124 -1.29 -11.66 -16.72
N THR A 125 -1.98 -11.85 -15.60
CA THR A 125 -2.41 -10.77 -14.71
C THR A 125 -1.40 -10.64 -13.59
N ILE A 126 -0.89 -9.43 -13.34
CA ILE A 126 0.06 -9.18 -12.25
C ILE A 126 -0.73 -9.05 -10.94
N ALA A 127 -0.48 -9.98 -10.02
CA ALA A 127 -1.05 -9.97 -8.67
C ALA A 127 -0.13 -10.71 -7.70
N ALA A 128 -0.22 -10.38 -6.41
CA ALA A 128 0.46 -11.12 -5.35
C ALA A 128 -0.45 -11.22 -4.13
N VAL A 129 -0.29 -12.32 -3.37
CA VAL A 129 -0.97 -12.55 -2.10
C VAL A 129 0.08 -12.84 -1.05
N GLU A 130 0.06 -12.11 0.06
CA GLU A 130 1.07 -12.20 1.10
C GLU A 130 0.44 -12.31 2.49
N SER A 131 1.13 -13.02 3.38
CA SER A 131 0.90 -12.97 4.82
C SER A 131 2.12 -12.32 5.49
N TYR A 132 1.85 -11.54 6.53
CA TYR A 132 2.86 -10.82 7.29
C TYR A 132 2.58 -10.93 8.78
N ARG A 133 3.61 -11.37 9.51
CA ARG A 133 3.62 -11.41 10.97
C ARG A 133 4.74 -10.49 11.45
N PRO A 134 4.43 -9.32 12.04
CA PRO A 134 5.46 -8.52 12.68
C PRO A 134 6.05 -9.30 13.87
N THR A 135 7.39 -9.28 13.98
CA THR A 135 8.13 -9.93 15.08
C THR A 135 8.45 -8.98 16.22
N ASN A 136 8.27 -7.68 16.00
CA ASN A 136 8.57 -6.63 16.95
C ASN A 136 7.31 -5.81 17.24
N CYS A 137 7.27 -5.18 18.42
CA CYS A 137 6.26 -4.20 18.77
C CYS A 137 6.96 -2.83 18.87
N PRO A 138 6.76 -1.91 17.90
CA PRO A 138 7.40 -0.61 17.95
C PRO A 138 6.84 0.19 19.12
N PRO A 139 7.69 0.73 20.02
CA PRO A 139 7.19 1.54 21.11
C PRO A 139 6.66 2.87 20.58
N ALA A 140 5.49 3.30 21.09
CA ALA A 140 4.92 4.62 20.84
C ALA A 140 4.88 5.39 22.16
N TYR A 141 5.45 6.58 22.18
CA TYR A 141 5.51 7.44 23.36
C TYR A 141 4.83 8.77 23.06
N VAL A 142 4.12 9.32 24.06
CA VAL A 142 3.50 10.64 23.99
C VAL A 142 3.58 11.30 25.36
N ALA A 143 3.86 12.61 25.40
CA ALA A 143 3.71 13.44 26.58
C ALA A 143 2.51 14.37 26.37
N VAL A 144 1.52 14.27 27.25
CA VAL A 144 0.31 15.11 27.19
C VAL A 144 0.23 15.92 28.47
N LEU A 145 0.19 17.25 28.34
CA LEU A 145 -0.05 18.16 29.46
C LEU A 145 -1.43 18.79 29.28
N VAL A 146 -2.23 18.77 30.34
CA VAL A 146 -3.58 19.35 30.36
C VAL A 146 -3.73 20.20 31.61
N GLU A 147 -4.16 21.44 31.44
CA GLU A 147 -4.60 22.32 32.52
C GLU A 147 -6.14 22.34 32.52
N VAL A 148 -6.75 22.13 33.69
CA VAL A 148 -8.21 22.16 33.85
C VAL A 148 -8.59 23.00 35.05
N GLU A 149 -9.64 23.80 34.90
CA GLU A 149 -10.33 24.47 35.99
C GLU A 149 -11.60 23.67 36.31
N VAL A 150 -11.82 23.35 37.58
CA VAL A 150 -12.92 22.48 38.03
C VAL A 150 -13.78 23.24 39.04
N ASP A 151 -15.09 23.33 38.77
CA ASP A 151 -16.07 23.79 39.75
C ASP A 151 -16.28 22.72 40.84
N THR A 152 -16.17 23.13 42.10
CA THR A 152 -16.27 22.24 43.28
C THR A 152 -17.62 22.35 44.00
N GLY A 153 -18.58 23.10 43.45
CA GLY A 153 -19.93 23.23 44.00
C GLY A 153 -20.72 21.91 44.02
N PRO A 154 -21.69 21.75 44.95
CA PRO A 154 -22.44 20.51 45.15
C PRO A 154 -23.47 20.17 44.07
N GLU A 155 -23.62 20.98 43.02
CA GLU A 155 -24.62 20.73 41.97
C GLU A 155 -24.13 19.65 41.00
N ARG A 156 -24.67 18.45 41.19
CA ARG A 156 -24.47 17.26 40.36
C ARG A 156 -24.59 17.58 38.87
N PHE A 157 -23.65 17.01 38.10
CA PHE A 157 -23.80 16.70 36.68
C PHE A 157 -25.21 16.19 36.37
N GLY A 158 -26.00 17.03 35.71
CA GLY A 158 -27.37 16.75 35.32
C GLY A 158 -27.73 17.53 34.07
N ARG A 159 -27.56 16.89 32.92
CA ARG A 159 -28.56 16.81 31.84
C ARG A 159 -28.15 15.72 30.87
#